data_AF-A0A7S3LHT2-F1
#
_entry.id   AF-A0A7S3LHT2-F1
#
_cell.length_a   1.000
_cell.length_b   1.000
_cell.length_c   1.000
_cell.angle_alpha   90.00
_cell.angle_beta   90.00
_cell.angle_gamma   90.00
#
_symmetry.space_group_name_H-M   'P 1'
#
loop_
_entity.id
_entity.type
_entity.pdbx_description
1 polymer ?
#
loop_
_entity_poly.entity_id
_entity_poly.type
_entity_poly.pdbx_seq_one_letter_code
_entity_poly.pdbx_strand_id
1 'polypeptide(L)'
;GAVVIQSTSPWSTVTEMKEYPVIICITPDANPGVSVVDRKQNKAVWTFFNKRKLSKIRSDSKDIVVLVNPKTKQDWISKAKAKHSNASNVNEIPRAKKAKPFRVVIAVAALPPGGGKSSLFSFLEQQGKMETVDGIVCAVASSDLSSGKKGFEKNVENLITKQGDQEKVVVIGYDKNIPDERGFQTLTNLLERFSRNYDIRVVLIVPESLNHDLFWKRVQARPETHVGLAIGPKLSASKAYGIFKGIFFDQSSSFLPKAKAAPAAIITDAFLDSNVGLKIIEDITKQIVEKSKVEPRKVGASLEDMVAWSSESYTLEGTSAYTRVIDPKEANWIGAQIEGNGDLHVTLVPFDTFKGNAEAQSERKEVLDALSKRQGEKVKVKCSKYHLAYIRSEVPENRKGNKKPRHKEDYPKIAFWEVDEISLEEKCMFSHQRDYYHITDRESISKGVPAKTAFDALKQIKAQRRGEKLYKLKYDIETEQHPLDLEAVITLYK
;
A
#
# COMPACT_ATOMS: atom_id res chain seq x y z
N GLY A 1 -1.45 7.74 53.53
CA GLY A 1 -2.52 6.75 53.75
C GLY A 1 -3.72 7.19 52.95
N ALA A 2 -4.22 6.36 52.04
CA ALA A 2 -5.50 6.60 51.38
C ALA A 2 -6.58 5.91 52.22
N VAL A 3 -7.61 6.64 52.63
CA VAL A 3 -8.77 6.06 53.29
C VAL A 3 -9.75 5.62 52.21
N VAL A 4 -9.96 4.31 52.09
CA VAL A 4 -10.97 3.73 51.19
C VAL A 4 -12.27 3.62 51.97
N ILE A 5 -13.26 4.44 51.64
CA ILE A 5 -14.57 4.39 52.27
C ILE A 5 -15.50 3.56 51.38
N GLN A 6 -15.92 2.41 51.90
CA GLN A 6 -16.92 1.56 51.28
C GLN A 6 -18.28 1.90 51.91
N SER A 7 -19.06 2.77 51.28
CA SER A 7 -20.35 3.21 51.83
C SER A 7 -21.52 2.78 50.95
N THR A 8 -22.60 2.34 51.59
CA THR A 8 -23.91 2.09 50.96
C THR A 8 -24.77 3.35 50.87
N SER A 9 -24.38 4.44 51.55
CA SER A 9 -25.06 5.75 51.54
C SER A 9 -24.09 6.88 51.16
N PRO A 10 -24.36 7.66 50.10
CA PRO A 10 -23.31 8.42 49.44
C PRO A 10 -22.78 9.67 50.16
N TRP A 11 -23.33 10.10 51.32
CA TRP A 11 -23.01 11.45 51.84
C TRP A 11 -22.82 11.65 53.34
N SER A 12 -23.22 10.74 54.25
CA SER A 12 -23.08 11.01 55.70
C SER A 12 -21.67 10.79 56.26
N THR A 13 -20.82 10.03 55.58
CA THR A 13 -19.48 9.64 56.10
C THR A 13 -18.35 10.55 55.61
N VAL A 14 -18.60 11.41 54.63
CA VAL A 14 -17.54 12.12 53.88
C VAL A 14 -17.22 13.49 54.47
N THR A 15 -18.14 14.08 55.24
CA THR A 15 -18.05 15.46 55.72
C THR A 15 -16.99 15.70 56.81
N GLU A 16 -16.44 14.66 57.43
CA GLU A 16 -15.50 14.81 58.56
C GLU A 16 -14.02 14.68 58.21
N MET A 17 -13.66 14.29 56.98
CA MET A 17 -12.25 14.06 56.60
C MET A 17 -11.72 15.15 55.67
N LYS A 18 -11.26 16.28 56.25
CA LYS A 18 -10.71 17.42 55.50
C LYS A 18 -9.21 17.31 55.16
N GLU A 19 -8.48 16.35 55.74
CA GLU A 19 -7.01 16.37 55.72
C GLU A 19 -6.32 15.30 54.85
N TYR A 20 -7.06 14.42 54.18
CA TYR A 20 -6.48 13.36 53.34
C TYR A 20 -7.16 13.23 51.97
N PRO A 21 -6.46 12.76 50.93
CA PRO A 21 -7.10 12.33 49.69
C PRO A 21 -8.09 11.19 49.97
N VAL A 22 -9.38 11.49 49.82
CA VAL A 22 -10.48 10.52 49.99
C VAL A 22 -10.80 9.90 48.64
N ILE A 23 -10.68 8.57 48.55
CA ILE A 23 -11.15 7.80 47.38
C ILE A 23 -12.52 7.23 47.75
N ILE A 24 -13.58 7.78 47.15
CA ILE A 24 -14.95 7.32 47.38
C ILE A 24 -15.30 6.32 46.28
N CYS A 25 -15.45 5.05 46.67
CA CYS A 25 -15.86 3.98 45.78
C CYS A 25 -17.27 3.52 46.14
N ILE A 26 -18.24 3.84 45.28
CA ILE A 26 -19.62 3.38 45.44
C ILE A 26 -19.74 2.04 44.70
N THR A 27 -19.52 0.94 45.41
CA THR A 27 -19.74 -0.40 44.86
C THR A 27 -21.23 -0.75 44.93
N PRO A 28 -21.85 -1.21 43.83
CA PRO A 28 -23.27 -1.58 43.83
C PRO A 28 -23.56 -2.94 44.51
N ASP A 29 -22.56 -3.56 45.16
CA ASP A 29 -22.65 -4.92 45.70
C ASP A 29 -23.74 -5.10 46.76
N ALA A 30 -24.25 -4.03 47.36
CA ALA A 30 -25.34 -4.06 48.34
C ALA A 30 -26.74 -3.81 47.74
N ASN A 31 -26.88 -3.59 46.43
CA ASN A 31 -28.18 -3.28 45.83
C ASN A 31 -28.86 -4.56 45.33
N PRO A 32 -29.96 -5.03 45.96
CA PRO A 32 -30.55 -6.35 45.69
C PRO A 32 -31.07 -6.53 44.26
N GLY A 33 -31.22 -5.45 43.47
CA GLY A 33 -31.69 -5.48 42.08
C GLY A 33 -30.62 -5.69 40.99
N VAL A 34 -29.33 -5.84 41.32
CA VAL A 34 -28.25 -5.93 40.30
C VAL A 34 -27.97 -7.38 39.91
N SER A 35 -27.99 -7.66 38.59
CA SER A 35 -27.79 -8.99 38.00
C SER A 35 -26.42 -9.60 38.32
N VAL A 36 -26.35 -10.94 38.35
CA VAL A 36 -25.10 -11.70 38.61
C VAL A 36 -24.01 -11.40 37.58
N VAL A 37 -24.40 -11.12 36.33
CA VAL A 37 -23.47 -10.79 35.24
C VAL A 37 -22.83 -9.42 35.47
N ASP A 38 -23.62 -8.43 35.89
CA ASP A 38 -23.11 -7.09 36.21
C ASP A 38 -22.19 -7.12 37.44
N ARG A 39 -22.49 -7.95 38.45
CA ARG A 39 -21.59 -8.16 39.60
C ARG A 39 -20.21 -8.69 39.20
N LYS A 40 -20.16 -9.67 38.28
CA LYS A 40 -18.88 -10.23 37.77
C LYS A 40 -18.09 -9.20 36.96
N GLN A 41 -18.75 -8.41 36.11
CA GLN A 41 -18.08 -7.34 35.36
C GLN A 41 -17.54 -6.24 36.28
N ASN A 42 -18.30 -5.82 37.28
CA ASN A 42 -17.86 -4.83 38.27
C ASN A 42 -16.63 -5.31 39.05
N LYS A 43 -16.61 -6.60 39.46
CA LYS A 43 -15.44 -7.20 40.12
C LYS A 43 -14.19 -7.21 39.23
N ALA A 44 -14.33 -7.45 37.93
CA ALA A 44 -13.22 -7.42 36.98
C ALA A 44 -12.67 -5.99 36.78
N VAL A 45 -13.56 -5.00 36.64
CA VAL A 45 -13.19 -3.57 36.55
C VAL A 45 -12.47 -3.12 37.82
N TRP A 46 -12.95 -3.55 38.99
CA TRP A 46 -12.32 -3.28 40.28
C TRP A 46 -10.92 -3.87 40.39
N THR A 47 -10.77 -5.14 40.01
CA THR A 47 -9.47 -5.83 40.04
C THR A 47 -8.46 -5.16 39.12
N PHE A 48 -8.90 -4.70 37.94
CA PHE A 48 -8.09 -3.96 36.99
C PHE A 48 -7.67 -2.58 37.53
N PHE A 49 -8.60 -1.85 38.16
CA PHE A 49 -8.32 -0.54 38.72
C PHE A 49 -7.35 -0.61 39.90
N ASN A 50 -7.57 -1.54 40.85
CA ASN A 50 -6.67 -1.79 41.97
C ASN A 50 -5.24 -2.09 41.52
N LYS A 51 -5.06 -2.96 40.50
CA LYS A 51 -3.73 -3.36 40.06
C LYS A 51 -2.95 -2.29 39.29
N ARG A 52 -3.62 -1.41 38.54
CA ARG A 52 -2.94 -0.53 37.55
C ARG A 52 -3.02 0.96 37.83
N LYS A 53 -4.04 1.41 38.56
CA LYS A 53 -4.37 2.84 38.70
C LYS A 53 -4.14 3.34 40.12
N LEU A 54 -4.56 2.57 41.13
CA LEU A 54 -4.37 2.93 42.54
C LEU A 54 -2.90 3.07 42.94
N SER A 55 -2.02 2.21 42.42
CA SER A 55 -0.57 2.30 42.62
C SER A 55 0.09 3.56 42.01
N LYS A 56 -0.64 4.34 41.21
CA LYS A 56 -0.16 5.55 40.54
C LYS A 56 -0.73 6.84 41.13
N ILE A 57 -1.67 6.74 42.07
CA ILE A 57 -2.18 7.91 42.79
C ILE A 57 -1.13 8.24 43.85
N ARG A 58 -0.42 9.35 43.67
CA ARG A 58 0.61 9.79 44.61
C ARG A 58 -0.04 10.24 45.92
N SER A 59 0.63 10.01 47.04
CA SER A 59 0.12 10.30 48.39
C SER A 59 -0.07 11.79 48.70
N ASP A 60 0.45 12.67 47.86
CA ASP A 60 0.40 14.14 47.95
C ASP A 60 -0.68 14.78 47.08
N SER A 61 -1.39 14.01 46.25
CA SER A 61 -2.50 14.50 45.43
C SER A 61 -3.67 14.91 46.33
N LYS A 62 -4.21 16.11 46.11
CA LYS A 62 -5.46 16.59 46.73
C LYS A 62 -6.71 16.16 45.95
N ASP A 63 -6.55 15.30 44.94
CA ASP A 63 -7.62 14.98 44.00
C ASP A 63 -8.59 13.94 44.61
N ILE A 64 -9.88 14.28 44.61
CA ILE A 64 -10.95 13.34 44.97
C ILE A 64 -11.26 12.49 43.74
N VAL A 65 -10.93 11.20 43.78
CA VAL A 65 -11.21 10.26 42.68
C VAL A 65 -12.52 9.52 42.98
N VAL A 66 -13.55 9.81 42.19
CA VAL A 66 -14.85 9.11 42.27
C VAL A 66 -14.95 8.09 41.12
N LEU A 67 -15.15 6.82 41.46
CA LEU A 67 -15.40 5.75 40.49
C LEU A 67 -16.90 5.49 40.39
N VAL A 68 -17.46 5.70 39.20
CA VAL A 68 -18.88 5.47 38.91
C VAL A 68 -19.02 4.41 37.83
N ASN A 69 -20.00 3.50 37.98
CA ASN A 69 -20.33 2.49 36.99
C ASN A 69 -20.70 3.16 35.64
N PRO A 70 -20.10 2.74 34.50
CA PRO A 70 -20.36 3.35 33.19
C PRO A 70 -21.84 3.36 32.79
N LYS A 71 -22.60 2.32 33.18
CA LYS A 71 -24.03 2.18 32.82
C LYS A 71 -24.93 3.19 33.54
N THR A 72 -24.50 3.73 34.67
CA THR A 72 -25.25 4.72 35.46
C THR A 72 -24.60 6.11 35.43
N LYS A 73 -23.58 6.32 34.60
CA LYS A 73 -22.78 7.56 34.51
C LYS A 73 -23.67 8.78 34.28
N GLN A 74 -24.63 8.71 33.35
CA GLN A 74 -25.50 9.84 33.02
C GLN A 74 -26.51 10.16 34.14
N ASP A 75 -27.11 9.14 34.75
CA ASP A 75 -28.05 9.31 35.86
C ASP A 75 -27.36 9.87 37.11
N TRP A 76 -26.12 9.44 37.38
CA TRP A 76 -25.31 9.93 38.49
C TRP A 76 -24.86 11.38 38.31
N ILE A 77 -24.36 11.73 37.11
CA ILE A 77 -23.99 13.12 36.77
C ILE A 77 -25.20 14.04 36.89
N SER A 78 -26.37 13.58 36.45
CA SER A 78 -27.61 14.36 36.51
C SER A 78 -28.07 14.60 37.95
N LYS A 79 -28.04 13.57 38.80
CA LYS A 79 -28.39 13.70 40.23
C LYS A 79 -27.37 14.53 41.03
N ALA A 80 -26.09 14.46 40.69
CA ALA A 80 -25.05 15.28 41.31
C ALA A 80 -25.20 16.78 40.96
N LYS A 81 -25.53 17.09 39.70
CA LYS A 81 -25.82 18.46 39.25
C LYS A 81 -27.09 19.03 39.88
N ALA A 82 -28.13 18.20 40.05
CA ALA A 82 -29.41 18.63 40.63
C ALA A 82 -29.31 18.99 42.13
N LYS A 83 -28.37 18.38 42.88
CA LYS A 83 -28.25 18.57 44.34
C LYS A 83 -27.29 19.69 44.75
N HIS A 84 -26.45 20.18 43.83
CA HIS A 84 -25.52 21.27 44.07
C HIS A 84 -25.70 22.36 43.01
N SER A 85 -26.51 23.37 43.33
CA SER A 85 -26.70 24.57 42.50
C SER A 85 -25.41 25.39 42.27
N ASN A 86 -24.30 25.04 42.94
CA ASN A 86 -22.99 25.68 42.79
C ASN A 86 -21.91 24.77 42.16
N ALA A 87 -22.24 23.58 41.65
CA ALA A 87 -21.26 22.70 40.98
C ALA A 87 -21.17 23.01 39.47
N SER A 88 -20.69 24.21 39.13
CA SER A 88 -20.60 24.67 37.75
C SER A 88 -19.44 24.09 36.93
N ASN A 89 -18.61 23.18 37.46
CA ASN A 89 -17.52 22.58 36.69
C ASN A 89 -17.26 21.12 37.05
N VAL A 90 -18.11 20.21 36.56
CA VAL A 90 -17.70 18.82 36.31
C VAL A 90 -17.23 18.77 34.86
N ASN A 91 -16.03 19.27 34.59
CA ASN A 91 -15.41 19.14 33.27
C ASN A 91 -14.79 17.75 33.15
N GLU A 92 -15.14 17.04 32.07
CA GLU A 92 -14.36 15.87 31.65
C GLU A 92 -12.93 16.33 31.43
N ILE A 93 -11.98 15.80 32.21
CA ILE A 93 -10.56 15.95 31.89
C ILE A 93 -10.37 15.22 30.56
N PRO A 94 -10.13 15.92 29.43
CA PRO A 94 -9.89 15.26 28.17
C PRO A 94 -8.66 14.38 28.36
N ARG A 95 -8.73 13.10 28.00
CA ARG A 95 -7.52 12.29 27.91
C ARG A 95 -6.60 13.01 26.92
N ALA A 96 -5.52 13.61 27.42
CA ALA A 96 -4.48 14.16 26.56
C ALA A 96 -4.08 13.06 25.58
N LYS A 97 -4.40 13.25 24.28
CA LYS A 97 -3.93 12.35 23.23
C LYS A 97 -2.41 12.41 23.32
N LYS A 98 -1.75 11.29 23.68
CA LYS A 98 -0.29 11.21 23.60
C LYS A 98 0.12 11.65 22.19
N ALA A 99 1.08 12.57 22.10
CA ALA A 99 1.61 13.00 20.82
C ALA A 99 2.10 11.78 20.05
N LYS A 100 1.75 11.70 18.76
CA LYS A 100 2.23 10.62 17.89
C LYS A 100 3.74 10.81 17.66
N PRO A 101 4.56 9.75 17.69
CA PRO A 101 5.97 9.87 17.33
C PRO A 101 6.14 10.32 15.88
N PHE A 102 7.16 11.15 15.63
CA PHE A 102 7.44 11.71 14.31
C PHE A 102 8.27 10.78 13.43
N ARG A 103 7.90 10.69 12.15
CA ARG A 103 8.62 9.98 11.10
C ARG A 103 8.74 10.89 9.88
N VAL A 104 9.95 11.05 9.36
CA VAL A 104 10.22 11.78 8.12
C VAL A 104 10.63 10.76 7.07
N VAL A 105 9.93 10.73 5.94
CA VAL A 105 10.23 9.83 4.82
C VAL A 105 10.76 10.66 3.66
N ILE A 106 12.00 10.42 3.26
CA ILE A 106 12.65 11.07 2.13
C ILE A 106 12.50 10.14 0.92
N ALA A 107 11.90 10.65 -0.16
CA ALA A 107 11.74 9.93 -1.42
C ALA A 107 12.22 10.80 -2.58
N VAL A 108 12.71 10.16 -3.65
CA VAL A 108 13.09 10.84 -4.89
C VAL A 108 12.11 10.43 -5.99
N ALA A 109 11.45 11.40 -6.60
CA ALA A 109 10.44 11.18 -7.64
C ALA A 109 10.91 11.70 -9.00
N ALA A 110 10.31 11.15 -10.07
CA ALA A 110 10.60 11.50 -11.45
C ALA A 110 12.09 11.42 -11.81
N LEU A 111 12.84 10.50 -11.18
CA LEU A 111 14.25 10.29 -11.44
C LEU A 111 14.50 8.85 -11.95
N PRO A 112 15.00 8.68 -13.18
CA PRO A 112 15.26 7.36 -13.75
C PRO A 112 16.56 6.74 -13.19
N PRO A 113 16.80 5.43 -13.41
CA PRO A 113 18.08 4.79 -13.14
C PRO A 113 19.25 5.56 -13.78
N GLY A 114 20.38 5.66 -13.08
CA GLY A 114 21.51 6.49 -13.49
C GLY A 114 21.44 7.94 -12.97
N GLY A 115 20.32 8.34 -12.38
CA GLY A 115 20.15 9.68 -11.80
C GLY A 115 20.89 9.93 -10.48
N GLY A 116 21.60 8.96 -9.89
CA GLY A 116 22.37 9.18 -8.65
C GLY A 116 21.57 9.12 -7.34
N LYS A 117 20.31 8.63 -7.37
CA LYS A 117 19.47 8.41 -6.19
C LYS A 117 20.17 7.68 -5.04
N SER A 118 20.89 6.60 -5.34
CA SER A 118 21.55 5.79 -4.32
C SER A 118 22.67 6.55 -3.61
N SER A 119 23.34 7.49 -4.26
CA SER A 119 24.35 8.35 -3.63
C SER A 119 23.75 9.21 -2.53
N LEU A 120 22.56 9.78 -2.76
CA LEU A 120 21.80 10.53 -1.75
C LEU A 120 21.51 9.68 -0.51
N PHE A 121 21.03 8.45 -0.72
CA PHE A 121 20.71 7.58 0.40
C PHE A 121 21.96 7.01 1.09
N SER A 122 23.07 6.81 0.38
CA SER A 122 24.35 6.50 1.02
C SER A 122 24.81 7.60 1.98
N PHE A 123 24.65 8.88 1.61
CA PHE A 123 24.93 9.98 2.54
C PHE A 123 23.99 9.98 3.76
N LEU A 124 22.69 9.75 3.55
CA LEU A 124 21.75 9.63 4.67
C LEU A 124 22.12 8.48 5.62
N GLU A 125 22.57 7.35 5.08
CA GLU A 125 23.05 6.22 5.89
C GLU A 125 24.33 6.58 6.66
N GLN A 126 25.25 7.33 6.06
CA GLN A 126 26.45 7.83 6.75
C GLN A 126 26.08 8.77 7.90
N GLN A 127 25.12 9.68 7.72
CA GLN A 127 24.59 10.53 8.80
C GLN A 127 24.02 9.68 9.94
N GLY A 128 23.28 8.61 9.62
CA GLY A 128 22.75 7.69 10.64
C GLY A 128 23.81 6.93 11.44
N LYS A 129 24.99 6.70 10.85
CA LYS A 129 26.15 6.10 11.54
C LYS A 129 26.90 7.12 12.42
N MET A 130 26.84 8.40 12.07
CA MET A 130 27.51 9.49 12.79
C MET A 130 26.66 10.07 13.94
N GLU A 131 25.32 10.07 13.83
CA GLU A 131 24.45 10.84 14.74
C GLU A 131 23.54 10.02 15.67
N THR A 132 23.97 8.87 16.20
CA THR A 132 23.17 8.14 17.22
C THR A 132 23.06 8.86 18.58
N VAL A 133 23.63 10.06 18.71
CA VAL A 133 23.84 10.79 19.97
C VAL A 133 22.74 11.84 20.26
N ASP A 134 22.04 12.38 19.26
CA ASP A 134 21.15 13.56 19.42
C ASP A 134 19.66 13.31 19.16
N GLY A 135 19.15 12.12 19.49
CA GLY A 135 17.70 11.86 19.46
C GLY A 135 17.06 11.77 18.05
N ILE A 136 17.88 11.76 16.99
CA ILE A 136 17.47 11.38 15.63
C ILE A 136 18.05 10.03 15.27
N VAL A 137 17.30 9.26 14.49
CA VAL A 137 17.82 8.07 13.84
C VAL A 137 17.57 8.14 12.34
N CYS A 138 18.64 8.04 11.55
CA CYS A 138 18.55 7.97 10.09
C CYS A 138 18.71 6.51 9.63
N ALA A 139 17.85 6.06 8.74
CA ALA A 139 17.92 4.73 8.17
C ALA A 139 17.47 4.73 6.70
N VAL A 140 17.93 3.76 5.93
CA VAL A 140 17.59 3.63 4.50
C VAL A 140 17.00 2.25 4.24
N ALA A 141 15.84 2.23 3.61
CA ALA A 141 15.32 1.02 2.96
C ALA A 141 15.69 1.10 1.48
N SER A 142 16.47 0.13 0.98
CA SER A 142 16.85 0.04 -0.44
C SER A 142 16.20 -1.17 -1.12
N SER A 143 15.62 -0.93 -2.30
CA SER A 143 15.03 -2.01 -3.11
C SER A 143 16.08 -3.00 -3.58
N ASP A 144 17.30 -2.51 -3.80
CA ASP A 144 18.40 -3.27 -4.39
C ASP A 144 18.99 -4.29 -3.38
N LEU A 145 18.80 -4.06 -2.08
CA LEU A 145 19.26 -4.95 -1.01
C LEU A 145 18.17 -5.89 -0.48
N SER A 146 16.94 -5.76 -0.99
CA SER A 146 15.79 -6.50 -0.49
C SER A 146 15.53 -7.79 -1.28
N SER A 147 15.46 -8.93 -0.61
CA SER A 147 15.11 -10.20 -1.25
C SER A 147 13.58 -10.32 -1.40
N GLY A 148 13.10 -10.24 -2.65
CA GLY A 148 11.69 -10.45 -3.03
C GLY A 148 10.78 -9.22 -2.92
N LYS A 149 9.64 -9.24 -3.64
CA LYS A 149 8.71 -8.09 -3.77
C LYS A 149 8.19 -7.55 -2.43
N LYS A 150 7.94 -8.41 -1.44
CA LYS A 150 7.50 -8.01 -0.08
C LYS A 150 8.66 -7.67 0.87
N GLY A 151 9.90 -7.95 0.48
CA GLY A 151 11.08 -7.70 1.31
C GLY A 151 11.33 -6.21 1.51
N PHE A 152 11.18 -5.42 0.45
CA PHE A 152 11.38 -3.97 0.50
C PHE A 152 10.32 -3.28 1.36
N GLU A 153 9.03 -3.52 1.09
CA GLU A 153 7.93 -2.91 1.86
C GLU A 153 8.06 -3.28 3.33
N LYS A 154 8.27 -4.55 3.65
CA LYS A 154 8.50 -4.99 5.03
C LYS A 154 9.72 -4.32 5.67
N ASN A 155 10.76 -4.02 4.91
CA ASN A 155 11.90 -3.26 5.42
C ASN A 155 11.48 -1.83 5.79
N VAL A 156 10.76 -1.13 4.92
CA VAL A 156 10.20 0.20 5.22
C VAL A 156 9.28 0.14 6.45
N GLU A 157 8.37 -0.85 6.52
CA GLU A 157 7.48 -1.06 7.68
C GLU A 157 8.30 -1.27 8.96
N ASN A 158 9.36 -2.07 8.90
CA ASN A 158 10.28 -2.25 10.03
C ASN A 158 10.97 -0.95 10.40
N LEU A 159 11.45 -0.13 9.46
CA LEU A 159 12.11 1.14 9.80
C LEU A 159 11.14 2.13 10.45
N ILE A 160 9.88 2.17 10.00
CA ILE A 160 8.83 3.01 10.60
C ILE A 160 8.53 2.55 12.04
N THR A 161 8.48 1.24 12.27
CA THR A 161 7.99 0.64 13.53
C THR A 161 9.09 0.29 14.54
N LYS A 162 10.33 0.04 14.11
CA LYS A 162 11.32 -0.74 14.87
C LYS A 162 12.51 0.05 15.39
N GLN A 163 12.33 1.33 15.68
CA GLN A 163 13.33 2.10 16.41
C GLN A 163 12.75 2.57 17.75
N GLY A 164 13.30 1.95 18.80
CA GLY A 164 12.94 2.12 20.20
C GLY A 164 13.31 3.52 20.67
N ASP A 165 12.31 4.39 20.66
CA ASP A 165 11.94 5.31 21.74
C ASP A 165 10.79 6.16 21.17
N GLN A 166 9.72 6.36 21.93
CA GLN A 166 8.58 7.20 21.49
C GLN A 166 8.98 8.67 21.28
N GLU A 167 10.18 9.04 21.72
CA GLU A 167 10.68 10.42 21.77
C GLU A 167 11.63 10.78 20.62
N LYS A 168 12.11 9.81 19.83
CA LYS A 168 13.08 10.07 18.75
C LYS A 168 12.39 10.31 17.40
N VAL A 169 12.91 11.29 16.66
CA VAL A 169 12.53 11.52 15.26
C VAL A 169 13.31 10.53 14.38
N VAL A 170 12.60 9.81 13.51
CA VAL A 170 13.24 8.86 12.59
C VAL A 170 13.14 9.39 11.17
N VAL A 171 14.28 9.49 10.49
CA VAL A 171 14.40 9.90 9.09
C VAL A 171 14.68 8.66 8.24
N ILE A 172 13.80 8.38 7.28
CA ILE A 172 13.80 7.14 6.50
C ILE A 172 14.02 7.48 5.03
N GLY A 173 15.10 6.96 4.44
CA GLY A 173 15.32 7.00 3.01
C GLY A 173 14.55 5.90 2.29
N TYR A 174 13.66 6.28 1.38
CA TYR A 174 12.93 5.37 0.49
C TYR A 174 13.71 5.19 -0.82
N ASP A 175 14.72 4.31 -0.80
CA ASP A 175 15.61 4.06 -1.94
C ASP A 175 14.98 3.09 -2.94
N LYS A 176 13.94 3.57 -3.63
CA LYS A 176 13.26 2.90 -4.76
C LYS A 176 12.92 3.92 -5.85
N ASN A 177 12.91 3.50 -7.10
CA ASN A 177 12.55 4.39 -8.22
C ASN A 177 11.05 4.69 -8.17
N ILE A 178 10.69 5.98 -8.31
CA ILE A 178 9.31 6.47 -8.44
C ILE A 178 9.23 7.24 -9.77
N PRO A 179 9.15 6.52 -10.91
CA PRO A 179 9.15 7.17 -12.22
C PRO A 179 7.81 7.82 -12.57
N ASP A 180 6.72 7.42 -11.91
CA ASP A 180 5.37 7.85 -12.22
C ASP A 180 4.54 8.05 -10.95
N GLU A 181 3.32 8.57 -11.15
CA GLU A 181 2.34 8.77 -10.09
C GLU A 181 1.92 7.46 -9.42
N ARG A 182 1.82 6.36 -10.17
CA ARG A 182 1.48 5.03 -9.61
C ARG A 182 2.53 4.57 -8.59
N GLY A 183 3.80 4.80 -8.88
CA GLY A 183 4.90 4.57 -7.96
C GLY A 183 4.77 5.41 -6.69
N PHE A 184 4.34 6.67 -6.81
CA PHE A 184 4.12 7.55 -5.66
C PHE A 184 2.91 7.12 -4.83
N GLN A 185 1.80 6.74 -5.47
CA GLN A 185 0.64 6.18 -4.78
C GLN A 185 0.97 4.88 -4.02
N THR A 186 1.89 4.07 -4.56
CA THR A 186 2.39 2.88 -3.84
C THR A 186 3.10 3.27 -2.55
N LEU A 187 3.86 4.37 -2.55
CA LEU A 187 4.49 4.92 -1.36
C LEU A 187 3.44 5.47 -0.37
N THR A 188 2.51 6.31 -0.80
CA THR A 188 1.50 6.91 0.11
C THR A 188 0.61 5.84 0.74
N ASN A 189 0.11 4.88 -0.05
CA ASN A 189 -0.68 3.75 0.46
C ASN A 189 0.06 2.90 1.51
N LEU A 190 1.39 2.78 1.37
CA LEU A 190 2.22 2.10 2.36
C LEU A 190 2.30 2.91 3.66
N LEU A 191 2.51 4.22 3.57
CA LEU A 191 2.64 5.12 4.71
C LEU A 191 1.32 5.35 5.45
N GLU A 192 0.19 5.39 4.74
CA GLU A 192 -1.14 5.60 5.33
C GLU A 192 -1.51 4.54 6.37
N ARG A 193 -1.00 3.31 6.22
CA ARG A 193 -1.15 2.22 7.20
C ARG A 193 -0.62 2.61 8.59
N PHE A 194 0.32 3.55 8.64
CA PHE A 194 1.02 3.99 9.85
C PHE A 194 0.54 5.34 10.38
N SER A 195 -0.23 6.11 9.58
CA SER A 195 -0.75 7.45 9.92
C SER A 195 -1.54 7.50 11.24
N ARG A 196 -2.19 6.39 11.63
CA ARG A 196 -2.93 6.31 12.90
C ARG A 196 -2.02 6.37 14.12
N ASN A 197 -0.80 5.85 14.00
CA ASN A 197 0.13 5.66 15.11
C ASN A 197 1.29 6.67 15.10
N TYR A 198 1.62 7.22 13.92
CA TYR A 198 2.77 8.10 13.71
C TYR A 198 2.33 9.40 13.03
N ASP A 199 3.04 10.48 13.32
CA ASP A 199 2.96 11.71 12.53
C ASP A 199 4.02 11.61 11.43
N ILE A 200 3.56 11.44 10.18
CA ILE A 200 4.42 11.14 9.04
C ILE A 200 4.52 12.37 8.15
N ARG A 201 5.77 12.81 7.94
CA ARG A 201 6.13 13.85 6.99
C ARG A 201 6.82 13.23 5.79
N VAL A 202 6.51 13.73 4.61
CA VAL A 202 7.13 13.27 3.36
C VAL A 202 7.93 14.41 2.75
N VAL A 203 9.22 14.16 2.52
CA VAL A 203 10.11 15.04 1.78
C VAL A 203 10.30 14.45 0.40
N LEU A 204 9.71 15.08 -0.60
CA LEU A 204 9.86 14.68 -1.99
C LEU A 204 10.96 15.50 -2.65
N ILE A 205 12.02 14.82 -3.11
CA ILE A 205 13.10 15.43 -3.87
C ILE A 205 12.84 15.14 -5.36
N VAL A 206 12.90 16.18 -6.18
CA VAL A 206 12.54 16.13 -7.60
C VAL A 206 13.64 16.79 -8.41
N PRO A 207 14.09 16.20 -9.54
CA PRO A 207 15.07 16.86 -10.39
C PRO A 207 14.51 18.16 -11.01
N GLU A 208 15.36 19.15 -11.25
CA GLU A 208 14.97 20.35 -12.01
C GLU A 208 14.77 19.99 -13.50
N SER A 209 15.60 19.10 -14.05
CA SER A 209 15.40 18.58 -15.40
C SER A 209 15.98 17.18 -15.53
N LEU A 210 15.63 16.50 -16.63
CA LEU A 210 16.16 15.17 -16.96
C LEU A 210 17.09 15.26 -18.15
N ASN A 211 18.20 14.52 -18.09
CA ASN A 211 19.12 14.37 -19.20
C ASN A 211 19.21 12.90 -19.59
N HIS A 212 18.55 12.55 -20.70
CA HIS A 212 18.45 11.19 -21.22
C HIS A 212 19.83 10.56 -21.40
N ASP A 213 20.71 11.22 -22.14
CA ASP A 213 21.99 10.66 -22.58
C ASP A 213 22.95 10.50 -21.40
N LEU A 214 22.95 11.46 -20.47
CA LEU A 214 23.73 11.39 -19.25
C LEU A 214 23.31 10.20 -18.39
N PHE A 215 22.01 10.06 -18.11
CA PHE A 215 21.52 8.98 -17.26
C PHE A 215 21.71 7.62 -17.92
N TRP A 216 21.48 7.53 -19.24
CA TRP A 216 21.75 6.31 -19.99
C TRP A 216 23.23 5.94 -19.98
N LYS A 217 24.13 6.90 -20.22
CA LYS A 217 25.59 6.68 -20.13
C LYS A 217 26.01 6.15 -18.77
N ARG A 218 25.41 6.66 -17.69
CA ARG A 218 25.64 6.16 -16.32
C ARG A 218 25.11 4.75 -16.11
N VAL A 219 23.97 4.38 -16.71
CA VAL A 219 23.46 2.99 -16.69
C VAL A 219 24.39 2.06 -17.46
N GLN A 220 24.90 2.49 -18.62
CA GLN A 220 25.86 1.72 -19.43
C GLN A 220 27.19 1.49 -18.70
N ALA A 221 27.62 2.46 -17.89
CA ALA A 221 28.86 2.37 -17.12
C ALA A 221 28.75 1.49 -15.86
N ARG A 222 27.57 0.93 -15.55
CA ARG A 222 27.40 0.06 -14.37
C ARG A 222 28.12 -1.27 -14.57
N PRO A 223 28.73 -1.83 -13.52
CA PRO A 223 29.27 -3.18 -13.58
C PRO A 223 28.13 -4.19 -13.77
N GLU A 224 28.42 -5.30 -14.45
CA GLU A 224 27.44 -6.38 -14.71
C GLU A 224 26.87 -7.01 -13.43
N THR A 225 27.59 -6.86 -12.31
CA THR A 225 27.20 -7.33 -10.97
C THR A 225 26.23 -6.39 -10.25
N HIS A 226 25.92 -5.22 -10.80
CA HIS A 226 25.04 -4.24 -10.19
C HIS A 226 23.61 -4.80 -10.08
N VAL A 227 22.97 -4.65 -8.91
CA VAL A 227 21.69 -5.31 -8.59
C VAL A 227 20.48 -4.66 -9.29
N GLY A 228 20.57 -3.37 -9.62
CA GLY A 228 19.59 -2.65 -10.45
C GLY A 228 19.68 -2.92 -11.96
N LEU A 229 19.15 -2.01 -12.79
CA LEU A 229 19.26 -2.08 -14.25
C LEU A 229 20.74 -2.03 -14.68
N ALA A 230 21.28 -3.17 -15.13
CA ALA A 230 22.66 -3.34 -15.56
C ALA A 230 22.72 -4.15 -16.87
N ILE A 231 23.65 -3.79 -17.75
CA ILE A 231 23.91 -4.53 -18.98
C ILE A 231 24.86 -5.68 -18.65
N GLY A 232 24.59 -6.88 -19.14
CA GLY A 232 25.43 -8.04 -18.86
C GLY A 232 24.82 -9.34 -19.41
N PRO A 233 25.30 -10.51 -18.96
CA PRO A 233 24.90 -11.82 -19.51
C PRO A 233 23.39 -12.10 -19.50
N LYS A 234 22.65 -11.45 -18.58
CA LYS A 234 21.20 -11.63 -18.40
C LYS A 234 20.36 -10.56 -19.11
N LEU A 235 20.95 -9.45 -19.55
CA LEU A 235 20.22 -8.33 -20.15
C LEU A 235 21.08 -7.60 -21.19
N SER A 236 20.69 -7.70 -22.45
CA SER A 236 21.39 -7.03 -23.55
C SER A 236 21.21 -5.51 -23.50
N ALA A 237 22.16 -4.77 -24.09
CA ALA A 237 22.13 -3.30 -24.12
C ALA A 237 20.83 -2.74 -24.73
N SER A 238 20.35 -3.35 -25.82
CA SER A 238 19.09 -2.96 -26.48
C SER A 238 17.86 -3.17 -25.57
N LYS A 239 17.77 -4.32 -24.88
CA LYS A 239 16.68 -4.58 -23.93
C LYS A 239 16.76 -3.66 -22.71
N ALA A 240 17.96 -3.45 -22.17
CA ALA A 240 18.19 -2.52 -21.07
C ALA A 240 17.79 -1.08 -21.44
N TYR A 241 18.09 -0.66 -22.67
CA TYR A 241 17.69 0.65 -23.20
C TYR A 241 16.17 0.76 -23.32
N GLY A 242 15.50 -0.27 -23.84
CA GLY A 242 14.04 -0.30 -23.92
C GLY A 242 13.37 -0.16 -22.56
N ILE A 243 13.90 -0.83 -21.53
CA ILE A 243 13.44 -0.71 -20.14
C ILE A 243 13.75 0.69 -19.58
N PHE A 244 14.99 1.16 -19.71
CA PHE A 244 15.40 2.48 -19.25
C PHE A 244 14.52 3.58 -19.83
N LYS A 245 14.40 3.63 -21.16
CA LYS A 245 13.64 4.67 -21.85
C LYS A 245 12.15 4.54 -21.52
N GLY A 246 11.59 3.35 -21.73
CA GLY A 246 10.14 3.18 -21.70
C GLY A 246 9.48 3.11 -20.33
N ILE A 247 10.13 2.46 -19.38
CA ILE A 247 9.57 2.24 -18.05
C ILE A 247 10.00 3.36 -17.09
N PHE A 248 11.19 3.93 -17.29
CA PHE A 248 11.74 4.91 -16.36
C PHE A 248 11.80 6.32 -16.94
N PHE A 249 12.50 6.54 -18.05
CA PHE A 249 12.79 7.89 -18.54
C PHE A 249 11.54 8.61 -19.04
N ASP A 250 10.78 8.02 -19.97
CA ASP A 250 9.59 8.64 -20.56
C ASP A 250 8.52 8.89 -19.50
N GLN A 251 8.37 7.96 -18.55
CA GLN A 251 7.48 8.08 -17.41
C GLN A 251 7.91 9.21 -16.48
N SER A 252 9.20 9.26 -16.12
CA SER A 252 9.76 10.33 -15.29
C SER A 252 9.60 11.68 -15.95
N SER A 253 9.83 11.78 -17.25
CA SER A 253 9.68 13.00 -18.04
C SER A 253 8.25 13.50 -18.02
N SER A 254 7.28 12.60 -18.22
CA SER A 254 5.85 12.94 -18.19
C SER A 254 5.37 13.32 -16.79
N PHE A 255 5.88 12.65 -15.75
CA PHE A 255 5.50 12.90 -14.35
C PHE A 255 6.20 14.13 -13.75
N LEU A 256 7.32 14.56 -14.31
CA LEU A 256 8.17 15.62 -13.75
C LEU A 256 7.43 16.94 -13.46
N PRO A 257 6.64 17.52 -14.39
CA PRO A 257 5.95 18.79 -14.14
C PRO A 257 5.01 18.70 -12.94
N LYS A 258 4.31 17.57 -12.80
CA LYS A 258 3.43 17.30 -11.68
C LYS A 258 4.23 17.11 -10.39
N ALA A 259 5.27 16.30 -10.41
CA ALA A 259 6.12 16.07 -9.23
C ALA A 259 6.72 17.37 -8.67
N LYS A 260 7.12 18.31 -9.54
CA LYS A 260 7.60 19.64 -9.12
C LYS A 260 6.53 20.48 -8.42
N ALA A 261 5.27 20.29 -8.76
CA ALA A 261 4.14 20.96 -8.13
C ALA A 261 3.70 20.30 -6.81
N ALA A 262 4.36 19.22 -6.36
CA ALA A 262 4.01 18.56 -5.12
C ALA A 262 4.23 19.47 -3.90
N PRO A 263 3.39 19.37 -2.85
CA PRO A 263 3.53 20.17 -1.64
C PRO A 263 4.93 20.02 -1.03
N ALA A 264 5.60 21.15 -0.79
CA ALA A 264 6.94 21.21 -0.19
C ALA A 264 8.00 20.34 -0.91
N ALA A 265 7.87 20.13 -2.22
CA ALA A 265 8.90 19.46 -3.03
C ALA A 265 10.21 20.24 -3.02
N ILE A 266 11.33 19.52 -2.89
CA ILE A 266 12.67 20.08 -3.06
C ILE A 266 13.08 19.82 -4.51
N ILE A 267 13.10 20.88 -5.32
CA ILE A 267 13.51 20.82 -6.72
C ILE A 267 15.03 21.10 -6.80
N THR A 268 15.77 20.25 -7.52
CA THR A 268 17.25 20.37 -7.58
C THR A 268 17.85 19.84 -8.88
N ASP A 269 18.91 20.48 -9.36
CA ASP A 269 19.73 20.03 -10.50
C ASP A 269 20.90 19.12 -10.10
N ALA A 270 21.04 18.80 -8.80
CA ALA A 270 22.17 18.05 -8.25
C ALA A 270 22.36 16.64 -8.86
N PHE A 271 21.35 16.10 -9.53
CA PHE A 271 21.45 14.81 -10.21
C PHE A 271 22.14 14.89 -11.58
N LEU A 272 22.33 16.09 -12.13
CA LEU A 272 22.90 16.34 -13.46
C LEU A 272 24.41 16.61 -13.41
N ASP A 273 24.90 17.32 -12.39
CA ASP A 273 26.32 17.64 -12.25
C ASP A 273 27.05 16.61 -11.36
N SER A 274 28.03 15.88 -11.90
CA SER A 274 28.78 14.88 -11.12
C SER A 274 29.78 15.47 -10.12
N ASN A 275 30.23 16.71 -10.31
CA ASN A 275 31.26 17.35 -9.48
C ASN A 275 30.64 18.20 -8.36
N VAL A 276 29.58 18.96 -8.68
CA VAL A 276 28.90 19.83 -7.72
C VAL A 276 27.71 19.12 -7.06
N GLY A 277 27.07 18.20 -7.79
CA GLY A 277 25.84 17.55 -7.36
C GLY A 277 25.95 16.71 -6.10
N LEU A 278 27.10 16.06 -5.86
CA LEU A 278 27.30 15.29 -4.63
C LEU A 278 27.28 16.20 -3.38
N LYS A 279 27.90 17.38 -3.45
CA LYS A 279 27.90 18.34 -2.35
C LYS A 279 26.51 18.91 -2.11
N ILE A 280 25.77 19.24 -3.18
CA ILE A 280 24.38 19.71 -3.06
C ILE A 280 23.49 18.63 -2.42
N ILE A 281 23.63 17.36 -2.84
CA ILE A 281 22.91 16.22 -2.25
C ILE A 281 23.24 16.06 -0.76
N GLU A 282 24.52 16.19 -0.39
CA GLU A 282 24.97 16.14 0.99
C GLU A 282 24.34 17.28 1.81
N ASP A 283 24.38 18.52 1.30
CA ASP A 283 23.80 19.70 1.94
C ASP A 283 22.28 19.59 2.10
N ILE A 284 21.56 19.10 1.07
CA ILE A 284 20.12 18.82 1.15
C ILE A 284 19.84 17.80 2.27
N THR A 285 20.62 16.72 2.32
CA THR A 285 20.44 15.66 3.32
C THR A 285 20.67 16.20 4.74
N LYS A 286 21.75 16.96 4.96
CA LYS A 286 22.05 17.61 6.25
C LYS A 286 20.93 18.56 6.68
N GLN A 287 20.48 19.42 5.77
CA GLN A 287 19.38 20.36 6.08
C GLN A 287 18.09 19.65 6.47
N ILE A 288 17.74 18.53 5.82
CA ILE A 288 16.56 17.75 6.19
C ILE A 288 16.72 17.17 7.60
N VAL A 289 17.88 16.59 7.90
CA VAL A 289 18.17 16.01 9.22
C VAL A 289 18.16 17.08 10.31
N GLU A 290 18.85 18.21 10.11
CA GLU A 290 18.90 19.33 11.06
C GLU A 290 17.51 19.94 11.31
N LYS A 291 16.75 20.23 10.25
CA LYS A 291 15.37 20.73 10.41
C LYS A 291 14.46 19.72 11.11
N SER A 292 14.73 18.41 10.95
CA SER A 292 13.99 17.36 11.65
C SER A 292 14.26 17.37 13.15
N LYS A 293 15.41 17.91 13.60
CA LYS A 293 15.74 18.08 15.03
C LYS A 293 14.94 19.21 15.65
N VAL A 294 14.90 20.35 14.96
CA VAL A 294 14.38 21.61 15.52
C VAL A 294 12.88 21.76 15.30
N GLU A 295 12.38 21.48 14.09
CA GLU A 295 10.98 21.72 13.70
C GLU A 295 10.43 20.58 12.81
N PRO A 296 10.28 19.34 13.34
CA PRO A 296 9.92 18.18 12.53
C PRO A 296 8.60 18.34 11.76
N ARG A 297 7.64 19.12 12.29
CA ARG A 297 6.36 19.41 11.60
C ARG A 297 6.50 20.30 10.37
N LYS A 298 7.58 21.06 10.25
CA LYS A 298 7.84 21.93 9.08
C LYS A 298 8.75 21.26 8.05
N VAL A 299 9.23 20.06 8.33
CA VAL A 299 10.00 19.26 7.37
C VAL A 299 9.04 18.59 6.39
N GLY A 300 9.21 18.88 5.10
CA GLY A 300 8.35 18.33 4.03
C GLY A 300 6.87 18.69 4.17
N ALA A 301 6.00 17.94 3.49
CA ALA A 301 4.55 18.07 3.64
C ALA A 301 3.98 16.99 4.57
N SER A 302 2.73 17.19 5.02
CA SER A 302 2.04 16.13 5.75
C SER A 302 1.69 14.98 4.80
N LEU A 303 1.56 13.76 5.34
CA LEU A 303 1.08 12.65 4.54
C LEU A 303 -0.33 12.92 3.96
N GLU A 304 -1.19 13.65 4.69
CA GLU A 304 -2.53 14.01 4.23
C GLU A 304 -2.48 14.92 3.01
N ASP A 305 -1.63 15.96 3.03
CA ASP A 305 -1.44 16.87 1.88
C ASP A 305 -0.89 16.11 0.65
N MET A 306 0.03 15.16 0.87
CA MET A 306 0.59 14.35 -0.20
C MET A 306 -0.42 13.37 -0.79
N VAL A 307 -1.28 12.79 0.05
CA VAL A 307 -2.39 11.93 -0.40
C VAL A 307 -3.39 12.75 -1.21
N ALA A 308 -3.80 13.92 -0.72
CA ALA A 308 -4.66 14.86 -1.44
C ALA A 308 -4.06 15.22 -2.81
N TRP A 309 -2.82 15.68 -2.85
CA TRP A 309 -2.10 15.98 -4.09
C TRP A 309 -2.05 14.78 -5.07
N SER A 310 -1.82 13.57 -4.55
CA SER A 310 -1.77 12.35 -5.38
C SER A 310 -3.14 11.84 -5.84
N SER A 311 -4.23 12.39 -5.29
CA SER A 311 -5.62 12.01 -5.62
C SER A 311 -6.35 13.06 -6.45
N GLU A 312 -5.95 14.33 -6.37
CA GLU A 312 -6.52 15.47 -7.13
C GLU A 312 -6.40 15.35 -8.66
N SER A 313 -5.65 14.38 -9.19
CA SER A 313 -5.51 14.20 -10.64
C SER A 313 -6.05 12.88 -11.16
N TYR A 314 -6.87 12.17 -10.37
CA TYR A 314 -7.58 10.99 -10.86
C TYR A 314 -8.89 11.35 -11.56
N THR A 315 -8.83 12.31 -12.50
CA THR A 315 -9.67 12.21 -13.69
C THR A 315 -9.05 11.10 -14.54
N LEU A 316 -9.82 10.04 -14.74
CA LEU A 316 -9.47 8.82 -15.46
C LEU A 316 -9.29 9.04 -16.99
N GLU A 317 -8.63 10.13 -17.37
CA GLU A 317 -8.20 10.46 -18.73
C GLU A 317 -6.67 10.44 -18.75
N GLY A 318 -6.11 9.24 -18.73
CA GLY A 318 -4.66 9.06 -18.69
C GLY A 318 -4.31 7.61 -18.94
N THR A 319 -4.16 7.29 -20.22
CA THR A 319 -3.60 6.06 -20.79
C THR A 319 -2.62 5.38 -19.83
N SER A 320 -2.97 4.17 -19.39
CA SER A 320 -2.08 3.33 -18.62
C SER A 320 -0.76 3.14 -19.36
N ALA A 321 0.35 3.19 -18.63
CA ALA A 321 1.71 2.98 -19.14
C ALA A 321 1.98 1.56 -19.72
N TYR A 322 0.94 0.78 -20.01
CA TYR A 322 1.00 -0.49 -20.74
C TYR A 322 0.30 -0.43 -22.11
N THR A 323 -0.41 0.64 -22.44
CA THR A 323 -1.00 0.87 -23.75
C THR A 323 -0.07 1.73 -24.60
N ARG A 324 1.13 1.21 -24.91
CA ARG A 324 1.88 1.78 -26.03
C ARG A 324 1.05 1.49 -27.28
N VAL A 325 0.54 2.52 -27.94
CA VAL A 325 0.15 2.45 -29.34
C VAL A 325 1.40 2.03 -30.10
N ILE A 326 1.51 0.73 -30.35
CA ILE A 326 2.64 0.12 -31.06
C ILE A 326 2.25 0.05 -32.53
N ASP A 327 3.22 0.24 -33.41
CA ASP A 327 3.03 0.05 -34.86
C ASP A 327 2.44 -1.37 -35.09
N PRO A 328 1.37 -1.52 -35.89
CA PRO A 328 0.83 -2.81 -36.31
C PRO A 328 1.88 -3.87 -36.66
N LYS A 329 2.99 -3.47 -37.30
CA LYS A 329 4.07 -4.36 -37.71
C LYS A 329 4.92 -4.88 -36.56
N GLU A 330 4.88 -4.22 -35.40
CA GLU A 330 5.61 -4.60 -34.20
C GLU A 330 4.73 -5.29 -33.15
N ALA A 331 3.42 -5.37 -33.39
CA ALA A 331 2.48 -5.98 -32.47
C ALA A 331 2.66 -7.51 -32.45
N ASN A 332 2.94 -8.05 -31.26
CA ASN A 332 3.03 -9.49 -31.05
C ASN A 332 1.75 -10.07 -30.45
N TRP A 333 0.80 -9.26 -29.97
CA TRP A 333 -0.50 -9.70 -29.50
C TRP A 333 -1.50 -8.53 -29.46
N ILE A 334 -2.80 -8.80 -29.41
CA ILE A 334 -3.87 -7.78 -29.43
C ILE A 334 -4.86 -8.04 -28.32
N GLY A 335 -5.28 -6.98 -27.64
CA GLY A 335 -6.34 -7.00 -26.63
C GLY A 335 -7.38 -5.90 -26.83
N ALA A 336 -8.47 -5.97 -26.09
CA ALA A 336 -9.44 -4.90 -25.95
C ALA A 336 -9.37 -4.36 -24.52
N GLN A 337 -8.91 -3.12 -24.35
CA GLN A 337 -8.70 -2.46 -23.07
C GLN A 337 -10.03 -1.87 -22.56
N ILE A 338 -10.47 -2.24 -21.37
CA ILE A 338 -11.75 -1.75 -20.81
C ILE A 338 -11.67 -0.23 -20.58
N GLU A 339 -12.64 0.50 -21.11
CA GLU A 339 -12.74 1.95 -20.96
C GLU A 339 -12.96 2.32 -19.49
N GLY A 340 -12.30 3.38 -19.03
CA GLY A 340 -12.30 3.75 -17.60
C GLY A 340 -11.49 2.80 -16.72
N ASN A 341 -10.86 1.74 -17.26
CA ASN A 341 -9.96 0.87 -16.51
C ASN A 341 -8.75 0.43 -17.34
N GLY A 342 -7.73 1.31 -17.37
CA GLY A 342 -6.51 1.13 -18.16
C GLY A 342 -5.65 -0.09 -17.81
N ASP A 343 -5.98 -0.88 -16.79
CA ASP A 343 -5.25 -2.09 -16.44
C ASP A 343 -6.04 -3.40 -16.68
N LEU A 344 -7.33 -3.32 -17.03
CA LEU A 344 -8.17 -4.48 -17.38
C LEU A 344 -8.34 -4.59 -18.89
N HIS A 345 -8.10 -5.77 -19.45
CA HIS A 345 -8.29 -6.03 -20.88
C HIS A 345 -8.80 -7.45 -21.12
N VAL A 346 -9.43 -7.65 -22.27
CA VAL A 346 -9.67 -8.97 -22.85
C VAL A 346 -8.58 -9.27 -23.86
N THR A 347 -7.92 -10.42 -23.76
CA THR A 347 -6.97 -10.87 -24.79
C THR A 347 -7.73 -11.39 -26.00
N LEU A 348 -7.66 -10.65 -27.11
CA LEU A 348 -8.33 -11.01 -28.37
C LEU A 348 -7.49 -12.01 -29.17
N VAL A 349 -6.18 -11.72 -29.29
CA VAL A 349 -5.19 -12.58 -29.94
C VAL A 349 -3.98 -12.69 -29.00
N PRO A 350 -3.67 -13.87 -28.46
CA PRO A 350 -2.55 -14.04 -27.53
C PRO A 350 -1.19 -13.96 -28.25
N PHE A 351 -0.12 -13.80 -27.46
CA PHE A 351 1.26 -14.01 -27.93
C PHE A 351 1.42 -15.42 -28.53
N ASP A 352 2.49 -15.68 -29.29
CA ASP A 352 2.75 -16.95 -30.00
C ASP A 352 2.77 -18.19 -29.05
N THR A 353 1.58 -18.66 -28.67
CA THR A 353 1.35 -19.80 -27.77
C THR A 353 1.14 -21.10 -28.52
N PHE A 354 1.00 -21.05 -29.85
CA PHE A 354 0.66 -22.19 -30.71
C PHE A 354 1.83 -22.60 -31.61
N LYS A 355 3.06 -22.34 -31.18
CA LYS A 355 4.27 -22.68 -31.93
C LYS A 355 4.29 -24.20 -32.21
N GLY A 356 4.26 -24.57 -33.49
CA GLY A 356 4.18 -25.96 -33.94
C GLY A 356 2.83 -26.38 -34.54
N ASN A 357 1.79 -25.53 -34.49
CA ASN A 357 0.55 -25.72 -35.25
C ASN A 357 0.47 -24.69 -36.39
N ALA A 358 0.76 -25.11 -37.62
CA ALA A 358 0.85 -24.21 -38.78
C ALA A 358 -0.50 -23.53 -39.10
N GLU A 359 -1.61 -24.26 -38.99
CA GLU A 359 -2.96 -23.74 -39.25
C GLU A 359 -3.33 -22.65 -38.25
N ALA A 360 -3.14 -22.92 -36.95
CA ALA A 360 -3.41 -21.95 -35.89
C ALA A 360 -2.51 -20.71 -36.00
N GLN A 361 -1.28 -20.84 -36.50
CA GLN A 361 -0.39 -19.70 -36.75
C GLN A 361 -0.82 -18.86 -37.95
N SER A 362 -1.30 -19.49 -39.02
CA SER A 362 -1.85 -18.78 -40.18
C SER A 362 -3.07 -17.97 -39.77
N GLU A 363 -4.04 -18.62 -39.13
CA GLU A 363 -5.25 -17.98 -38.61
C GLU A 363 -4.90 -16.83 -37.65
N ARG A 364 -3.99 -17.08 -36.71
CA ARG A 364 -3.53 -16.05 -35.77
C ARG A 364 -2.98 -14.83 -36.49
N LYS A 365 -2.16 -15.02 -37.53
CA LYS A 365 -1.59 -13.92 -38.32
C LYS A 365 -2.66 -13.15 -39.07
N GLU A 366 -3.60 -13.84 -39.71
CA GLU A 366 -4.72 -13.24 -40.43
C GLU A 366 -5.61 -12.40 -39.50
N VAL A 367 -5.96 -12.93 -38.32
CA VAL A 367 -6.78 -12.23 -37.32
C VAL A 367 -6.01 -11.06 -36.72
N LEU A 368 -4.71 -11.22 -36.46
CA LEU A 368 -3.84 -10.14 -35.97
C LEU A 368 -3.77 -8.99 -37.00
N ASP A 369 -3.59 -9.29 -38.28
CA ASP A 369 -3.58 -8.30 -39.36
C ASP A 369 -4.95 -7.61 -39.51
N ALA A 370 -6.05 -8.37 -39.36
CA ALA A 370 -7.41 -7.82 -39.44
C ALA A 370 -7.72 -6.87 -38.27
N LEU A 371 -7.38 -7.27 -37.04
CA LEU A 371 -7.59 -6.45 -35.83
C LEU A 371 -6.64 -5.26 -35.75
N SER A 372 -5.43 -5.37 -36.30
CA SER A 372 -4.47 -4.26 -36.30
C SER A 372 -4.96 -3.04 -37.06
N LYS A 373 -5.76 -3.26 -38.12
CA LYS A 373 -6.41 -2.18 -38.89
C LYS A 373 -7.53 -1.47 -38.12
N ARG A 374 -7.98 -2.06 -37.00
CA ARG A 374 -9.09 -1.60 -36.16
C ARG A 374 -8.61 -1.05 -34.81
N GLN A 375 -7.31 -0.78 -34.68
CA GLN A 375 -6.75 -0.18 -33.47
C GLN A 375 -7.50 1.12 -33.11
N GLY A 376 -7.84 1.28 -31.84
CA GLY A 376 -8.57 2.44 -31.34
C GLY A 376 -10.09 2.36 -31.51
N GLU A 377 -10.63 1.38 -32.25
CA GLU A 377 -12.07 1.17 -32.32
C GLU A 377 -12.62 0.65 -30.98
N LYS A 378 -13.84 1.10 -30.65
CA LYS A 378 -14.60 0.62 -29.51
C LYS A 378 -15.34 -0.66 -29.84
N VAL A 379 -15.33 -1.60 -28.89
CA VAL A 379 -16.09 -2.85 -28.93
C VAL A 379 -16.84 -3.03 -27.61
N LYS A 380 -18.02 -3.64 -27.68
CA LYS A 380 -18.80 -4.05 -26.51
C LYS A 380 -18.35 -5.42 -26.05
N VAL A 381 -18.18 -5.58 -24.74
CA VAL A 381 -17.79 -6.84 -24.09
C VAL A 381 -18.88 -7.17 -23.07
N LYS A 382 -19.51 -8.34 -23.21
CA LYS A 382 -20.48 -8.86 -22.25
C LYS A 382 -19.85 -9.94 -21.40
N CYS A 383 -19.84 -9.71 -20.09
CA CYS A 383 -19.43 -10.69 -19.09
C CYS A 383 -20.66 -11.25 -18.39
N SER A 384 -20.64 -12.54 -18.05
CA SER A 384 -21.78 -13.19 -17.37
C SER A 384 -21.47 -13.60 -15.94
N LYS A 385 -20.25 -14.11 -15.72
CA LYS A 385 -19.86 -14.77 -14.48
C LYS A 385 -18.52 -14.29 -14.01
N TYR A 386 -18.42 -14.12 -12.71
CA TYR A 386 -17.15 -13.93 -12.03
C TYR A 386 -16.69 -15.24 -11.41
N HIS A 387 -15.46 -15.63 -11.68
CA HIS A 387 -14.87 -16.87 -11.19
C HIS A 387 -13.73 -16.58 -10.22
N LEU A 388 -13.67 -17.38 -9.16
CA LEU A 388 -12.53 -17.45 -8.26
C LEU A 388 -11.99 -18.89 -8.27
N ALA A 389 -10.86 -19.09 -8.93
CA ALA A 389 -10.22 -20.39 -9.11
C ALA A 389 -9.03 -20.56 -8.15
N TYR A 390 -9.11 -21.56 -7.28
CA TYR A 390 -8.06 -21.94 -6.32
C TYR A 390 -7.18 -23.04 -6.93
N ILE A 391 -5.88 -22.78 -7.01
CA ILE A 391 -4.90 -23.62 -7.73
C ILE A 391 -4.43 -24.76 -6.81
N ARG A 392 -4.98 -25.96 -6.98
CA ARG A 392 -4.65 -27.14 -6.15
C ARG A 392 -3.35 -27.83 -6.56
N SER A 393 -2.91 -27.65 -7.81
CA SER A 393 -1.77 -28.37 -8.39
C SER A 393 -0.40 -27.77 -8.11
N GLU A 394 -0.33 -26.52 -7.63
CA GLU A 394 0.91 -25.79 -7.40
C GLU A 394 1.07 -25.41 -5.92
N VAL A 395 1.44 -26.37 -5.09
CA VAL A 395 2.11 -26.04 -3.82
C VAL A 395 3.59 -25.96 -4.15
N PRO A 396 4.26 -24.78 -4.08
CA PRO A 396 5.66 -24.69 -4.43
C PRO A 396 6.49 -25.63 -3.56
N GLU A 397 7.22 -26.56 -4.17
CA GLU A 397 8.14 -27.50 -3.48
C GLU A 397 9.22 -26.77 -2.67
N ASN A 398 9.44 -25.49 -2.94
CA ASN A 398 10.47 -24.65 -2.31
C ASN A 398 10.06 -24.01 -0.97
N ARG A 399 8.87 -24.30 -0.41
CA ARG A 399 8.58 -23.94 0.98
C ARG A 399 9.23 -24.97 1.90
N LYS A 400 10.40 -24.64 2.47
CA LYS A 400 11.00 -25.35 3.60
C LYS A 400 9.94 -25.56 4.69
N GLY A 401 9.43 -26.80 4.78
CA GLY A 401 8.32 -27.17 5.66
C GLY A 401 7.08 -27.63 4.87
N ASN A 402 7.16 -28.80 4.22
CA ASN A 402 6.07 -29.43 3.48
C ASN A 402 4.87 -29.74 4.38
N LYS A 403 3.90 -28.83 4.44
CA LYS A 403 2.50 -29.16 4.74
C LYS A 403 1.64 -28.56 3.64
N LYS A 404 0.85 -29.41 2.97
CA LYS A 404 -0.20 -28.95 2.06
C LYS A 404 -1.09 -27.93 2.81
N PRO A 405 -1.56 -26.87 2.14
CA PRO A 405 -2.47 -25.93 2.78
C PRO A 405 -3.67 -26.68 3.37
N ARG A 406 -3.99 -26.40 4.65
CA ARG A 406 -5.04 -27.11 5.40
C ARG A 406 -6.43 -26.62 5.01
N HIS A 407 -6.53 -25.37 4.59
CA HIS A 407 -7.78 -24.72 4.19
C HIS A 407 -7.72 -24.28 2.73
N LYS A 408 -8.88 -24.18 2.07
CA LYS A 408 -9.00 -23.86 0.64
C LYS A 408 -8.49 -22.44 0.34
N GLU A 409 -8.70 -21.53 1.29
CA GLU A 409 -8.38 -20.11 1.23
C GLU A 409 -6.87 -19.84 1.24
N ASP A 410 -6.07 -20.82 1.68
CA ASP A 410 -4.62 -20.75 1.73
C ASP A 410 -3.94 -21.10 0.39
N TYR A 411 -4.71 -21.62 -0.58
CA TYR A 411 -4.19 -21.90 -1.92
C TYR A 411 -4.05 -20.60 -2.72
N PRO A 412 -3.05 -20.51 -3.63
CA PRO A 412 -3.02 -19.45 -4.63
C PRO A 412 -4.34 -19.43 -5.40
N LYS A 413 -4.85 -18.23 -5.68
CA LYS A 413 -6.14 -18.06 -6.36
C LYS A 413 -6.06 -17.03 -7.48
N ILE A 414 -6.83 -17.27 -8.53
CA ILE A 414 -7.02 -16.35 -9.65
C ILE A 414 -8.49 -16.04 -9.83
N ALA A 415 -8.79 -14.75 -9.89
CA ALA A 415 -10.12 -14.24 -10.12
C ALA A 415 -10.21 -13.64 -11.53
N PHE A 416 -11.32 -13.90 -12.23
CA PHE A 416 -11.52 -13.46 -13.60
C PHE A 416 -12.99 -13.48 -14.00
N TRP A 417 -13.35 -12.62 -14.94
CA TRP A 417 -14.65 -12.59 -15.59
C TRP A 417 -14.67 -13.53 -16.79
N GLU A 418 -15.70 -14.38 -16.90
CA GLU A 418 -16.04 -15.08 -18.14
C GLU A 418 -16.71 -14.08 -19.10
N VAL A 419 -16.16 -13.97 -20.31
CA VAL A 419 -16.72 -13.14 -21.39
C VAL A 419 -17.54 -14.06 -22.30
N ASP A 420 -18.83 -13.72 -22.45
CA ASP A 420 -19.77 -14.47 -23.28
C ASP A 420 -19.75 -13.95 -24.72
N GLU A 421 -19.64 -12.63 -24.88
CA GLU A 421 -19.77 -11.97 -26.18
C GLU A 421 -18.80 -10.78 -26.29
N ILE A 422 -18.21 -10.62 -27.47
CA ILE A 422 -17.50 -9.41 -27.88
C ILE A 422 -18.06 -8.99 -29.24
N SER A 423 -18.40 -7.72 -29.41
CA SER A 423 -18.94 -7.19 -30.66
C SER A 423 -17.84 -7.03 -31.73
N LEU A 424 -17.31 -8.16 -32.21
CA LEU A 424 -16.34 -8.23 -33.30
C LEU A 424 -16.93 -8.96 -34.50
N GLU A 425 -16.39 -8.70 -35.68
CA GLU A 425 -16.71 -9.50 -36.87
C GLU A 425 -16.01 -10.86 -36.78
N GLU A 426 -16.58 -11.89 -37.41
CA GLU A 426 -16.07 -13.26 -37.34
C GLU A 426 -14.59 -13.36 -37.77
N LYS A 427 -14.18 -12.64 -38.83
CA LYS A 427 -12.78 -12.56 -39.30
C LYS A 427 -11.80 -11.94 -38.28
N CYS A 428 -12.31 -11.27 -37.25
CA CYS A 428 -11.54 -10.67 -36.17
C CYS A 428 -11.55 -11.54 -34.90
N MET A 429 -12.20 -12.70 -34.92
CA MET A 429 -12.26 -13.64 -33.80
C MET A 429 -11.29 -14.79 -34.04
N PHE A 430 -10.26 -14.88 -33.21
CA PHE A 430 -9.34 -16.02 -33.25
C PHE A 430 -10.01 -17.24 -32.60
N SER A 431 -10.28 -18.28 -33.38
CA SER A 431 -11.12 -19.43 -32.98
C SER A 431 -10.63 -20.12 -31.70
N HIS A 432 -9.31 -20.27 -31.56
CA HIS A 432 -8.67 -20.90 -30.41
C HIS A 432 -8.78 -20.10 -29.11
N GLN A 433 -9.09 -18.80 -29.20
CA GLN A 433 -9.24 -17.90 -28.07
C GLN A 433 -10.71 -17.51 -27.81
N ARG A 434 -11.55 -17.46 -28.85
CA ARG A 434 -12.96 -17.01 -28.80
C ARG A 434 -13.75 -17.68 -27.68
N ASP A 435 -13.64 -19.00 -27.56
CA ASP A 435 -14.36 -19.77 -26.54
C ASP A 435 -13.84 -19.53 -25.12
N TYR A 436 -12.73 -18.83 -24.94
CA TYR A 436 -12.07 -18.66 -23.65
C TYR A 436 -11.73 -17.20 -23.37
N TYR A 437 -12.47 -16.27 -23.97
CA TYR A 437 -12.35 -14.86 -23.62
C TYR A 437 -12.65 -14.66 -22.12
N HIS A 438 -11.80 -13.88 -21.48
CA HIS A 438 -11.90 -13.57 -20.07
C HIS A 438 -11.21 -12.23 -19.76
N ILE A 439 -11.62 -11.59 -18.66
CA ILE A 439 -10.92 -10.43 -18.08
C ILE A 439 -10.34 -10.88 -16.75
N THR A 440 -9.01 -10.89 -16.63
CA THR A 440 -8.36 -11.30 -15.38
C THR A 440 -8.31 -10.14 -14.39
N ASP A 441 -8.70 -10.38 -13.15
CA ASP A 441 -8.56 -9.40 -12.08
C ASP A 441 -7.07 -9.13 -11.79
N ARG A 442 -6.69 -7.86 -11.82
CA ARG A 442 -5.33 -7.39 -11.55
C ARG A 442 -4.83 -7.84 -10.18
N GLU A 443 -5.69 -7.85 -9.16
CA GLU A 443 -5.30 -8.29 -7.82
C GLU A 443 -4.76 -9.73 -7.84
N SER A 444 -5.31 -10.56 -8.70
CA SER A 444 -4.90 -11.96 -8.84
C SER A 444 -3.54 -12.12 -9.49
N ILE A 445 -3.28 -11.34 -10.55
CA ILE A 445 -1.98 -11.34 -11.25
C ILE A 445 -0.87 -10.78 -10.33
N SER A 446 -1.18 -9.72 -9.57
CA SER A 446 -0.23 -9.09 -8.65
C SER A 446 0.29 -10.02 -7.54
N LYS A 447 -0.47 -11.08 -7.22
CA LYS A 447 -0.12 -12.11 -6.21
C LYS A 447 0.83 -13.19 -6.76
N GLY A 448 1.30 -13.04 -8.00
CA GLY A 448 2.31 -13.91 -8.61
C GLY A 448 1.73 -15.11 -9.38
N VAL A 449 0.43 -15.11 -9.64
CA VAL A 449 -0.23 -16.11 -10.48
C VAL A 449 -0.16 -15.68 -11.96
N PRO A 450 0.31 -16.53 -12.89
CA PRO A 450 0.33 -16.19 -14.32
C PRO A 450 -1.09 -15.97 -14.88
N ALA A 451 -1.25 -15.00 -15.80
CA ALA A 451 -2.54 -14.74 -16.45
C ALA A 451 -3.07 -15.97 -17.24
N LYS A 452 -2.15 -16.79 -17.80
CA LYS A 452 -2.49 -18.07 -18.45
C LYS A 452 -3.32 -19.00 -17.56
N THR A 453 -3.18 -18.91 -16.24
CA THR A 453 -3.93 -19.72 -15.30
C THR A 453 -5.44 -19.44 -15.39
N ALA A 454 -5.87 -18.22 -15.68
CA ALA A 454 -7.29 -17.90 -15.86
C ALA A 454 -7.85 -18.59 -17.11
N PHE A 455 -7.12 -18.54 -18.23
CA PHE A 455 -7.44 -19.29 -19.44
C PHE A 455 -7.58 -20.79 -19.19
N ASP A 456 -6.59 -21.41 -18.52
CA ASP A 456 -6.60 -22.84 -18.21
C ASP A 456 -7.75 -23.21 -17.25
N ALA A 457 -8.07 -22.35 -16.29
CA ALA A 457 -9.20 -22.52 -15.39
C ALA A 457 -10.53 -22.44 -16.15
N LEU A 458 -10.71 -21.44 -17.01
CA LEU A 458 -11.91 -21.31 -17.84
C LEU A 458 -12.09 -22.50 -18.78
N LYS A 459 -11.00 -23.02 -19.36
CA LYS A 459 -11.03 -24.24 -20.16
C LYS A 459 -11.54 -25.44 -19.35
N GLN A 460 -11.10 -25.58 -18.10
CA GLN A 460 -11.60 -26.60 -17.19
C GLN A 460 -13.10 -26.41 -16.89
N ILE A 461 -13.54 -25.17 -16.61
CA ILE A 461 -14.95 -24.84 -16.36
C ILE A 461 -15.82 -25.25 -17.55
N LYS A 462 -15.44 -24.85 -18.76
CA LYS A 462 -16.22 -25.15 -19.97
C LYS A 462 -16.25 -26.65 -20.28
N ALA A 463 -15.13 -27.35 -20.11
CA ALA A 463 -15.08 -28.82 -20.24
C ALA A 463 -16.03 -29.52 -19.24
N GLN A 464 -16.06 -29.07 -17.98
CA GLN A 464 -16.99 -29.58 -16.96
C GLN A 464 -18.45 -29.34 -17.35
N ARG A 465 -18.78 -28.13 -17.83
CA ARG A 465 -20.15 -27.80 -18.29
C ARG A 465 -20.58 -28.66 -19.49
N ARG A 466 -19.65 -29.09 -20.34
CA ARG A 466 -19.90 -30.03 -21.45
C ARG A 466 -19.97 -31.49 -21.02
N GLY A 467 -19.76 -31.80 -19.74
CA GLY A 467 -19.79 -33.17 -19.23
C GLY A 467 -18.53 -34.00 -19.56
N GLU A 468 -17.43 -33.35 -19.95
CA GLU A 468 -16.17 -34.03 -20.23
C GLU A 468 -15.58 -34.63 -18.94
N LYS A 469 -15.13 -35.90 -19.00
CA LYS A 469 -14.46 -36.56 -17.87
C LYS A 469 -13.05 -35.99 -17.69
N LEU A 470 -12.87 -35.18 -16.64
CA LEU A 470 -11.56 -34.66 -16.25
C LEU A 470 -10.93 -35.57 -15.18
N TYR A 471 -9.85 -36.26 -15.54
CA TYR A 471 -9.15 -37.20 -14.67
C TYR A 471 -8.47 -36.55 -13.45
N LYS A 472 -8.26 -35.23 -13.46
CA LYS A 472 -7.72 -34.46 -12.33
C LYS A 472 -8.16 -33.00 -12.38
N LEU A 473 -8.92 -32.57 -11.37
CA LEU A 473 -9.27 -31.15 -11.22
C LEU A 473 -8.03 -30.40 -10.71
N LYS A 474 -7.51 -29.49 -11.54
CA LYS A 474 -6.39 -28.61 -11.17
C LYS A 474 -6.87 -27.42 -10.34
N TYR A 475 -8.10 -26.99 -10.60
CA TYR A 475 -8.72 -25.84 -9.97
C TYR A 475 -9.98 -26.24 -9.20
N ASP A 476 -10.14 -25.66 -8.03
CA ASP A 476 -11.42 -25.58 -7.33
C ASP A 476 -12.02 -24.20 -7.58
N ILE A 477 -13.30 -24.14 -7.94
CA ILE A 477 -13.86 -22.98 -8.63
C ILE A 477 -15.10 -22.51 -7.90
N GLU A 478 -15.08 -21.27 -7.46
CA GLU A 478 -16.26 -20.53 -7.01
C GLU A 478 -16.73 -19.65 -8.17
N THR A 479 -18.05 -19.54 -8.34
CA THR A 479 -18.67 -18.78 -9.42
C THR A 479 -19.78 -17.92 -8.86
N GLU A 480 -19.75 -16.65 -9.19
CA GLU A 480 -20.81 -15.69 -8.90
C GLU A 480 -21.39 -15.18 -10.23
N GLN A 481 -22.72 -15.00 -10.28
CA GLN A 481 -23.40 -14.46 -11.45
C GLN A 481 -23.44 -12.94 -11.31
N HIS A 482 -22.72 -12.24 -12.17
CA HIS A 482 -22.64 -10.78 -12.15
C HIS A 482 -22.57 -10.30 -13.60
N PRO A 483 -23.70 -10.21 -14.31
CA PRO A 483 -23.67 -9.76 -15.69
C PRO A 483 -23.15 -8.31 -15.77
N LEU A 484 -22.19 -8.07 -16.68
CA LEU A 484 -21.62 -6.75 -16.92
C LEU A 484 -21.53 -6.50 -18.42
N ASP A 485 -21.97 -5.33 -18.85
CA ASP A 485 -21.76 -4.82 -20.20
C ASP A 485 -20.70 -3.72 -20.14
N LEU A 486 -19.61 -3.90 -20.86
CA LEU A 486 -18.44 -3.02 -20.83
C LEU A 486 -18.14 -2.49 -22.23
N GLU A 487 -17.62 -1.27 -22.32
CA GLU A 487 -16.97 -0.77 -23.53
C GLU A 487 -15.44 -0.97 -23.40
N ALA A 488 -14.82 -1.35 -24.52
CA ALA A 488 -13.39 -1.60 -24.58
C ALA A 488 -12.79 -1.08 -25.89
N VAL A 489 -11.53 -0.68 -25.86
CA VAL A 489 -10.81 -0.12 -27.01
C VAL A 489 -9.77 -1.11 -27.51
N ILE A 490 -9.80 -1.45 -28.81
CA ILE A 490 -8.83 -2.36 -29.42
C ILE A 490 -7.43 -1.75 -29.32
N THR A 491 -6.51 -2.49 -28.70
CA THR A 491 -5.16 -2.04 -28.40
C THR A 491 -4.12 -3.08 -28.80
N LEU A 492 -3.02 -2.60 -29.38
CA LEU A 492 -1.91 -3.42 -29.87
C LEU A 492 -0.80 -3.49 -28.82
N TYR A 493 -0.18 -4.65 -28.68
CA TYR A 493 0.85 -4.89 -27.67
C TYR A 493 2.03 -5.68 -28.27
N LYS A 494 3.21 -5.48 -27.70
CA LYS A 494 4.48 -6.09 -28.13
C LYS A 494 4.97 -7.12 -27.12
#